data_AF-A0A0F9I8F4-F1
#
_entry.id   AF-A0A0F9I8F4-F1
#
_cell.length_a   1.000
_cell.length_b   1.000
_cell.length_c   1.000
_cell.angle_alpha   90.00
_cell.angle_beta   90.00
_cell.angle_gamma   90.00
#
_symmetry.space_group_name_H-M   'P 1'
#
loop_
_entity.id
_entity.type
_entity.pdbx_description
1 polymer ?
#
loop_
_entity_poly.entity_id
_entity_poly.type
_entity_poly.pdbx_seq_one_letter_code
_entity_poly.pdbx_strand_id
1 'polypeptide(L)' 'MTQTTTEKTEICTMRIVFPVESDDQAIAVKKKIGDILADIPDTSIQFTLQSARAAMTMPAGR' A
#
# COMPACT_ATOMS: atom_id res chain seq x y z
N MET A 1 -42.71 10.40 0.67
CA MET A 1 -41.31 10.84 0.55
C MET A 1 -40.48 9.99 1.49
N THR A 2 -39.87 8.91 1.00
CA THR A 2 -38.98 8.03 1.78
C THR A 2 -37.59 8.16 1.20
N GLN A 3 -36.81 9.11 1.72
CA GLN A 3 -35.41 9.28 1.38
C GLN A 3 -34.63 8.16 2.09
N THR A 4 -34.24 7.15 1.33
CA THR A 4 -33.26 6.13 1.72
C THR A 4 -31.91 6.81 1.86
N THR A 5 -31.51 7.11 3.09
CA THR A 5 -30.18 7.61 3.42
C THR A 5 -29.19 6.46 3.27
N THR A 6 -28.59 6.31 2.09
CA THR A 6 -27.39 5.51 1.90
C THR A 6 -26.26 6.17 2.67
N GLU A 7 -25.96 5.62 3.85
CA GLU A 7 -24.82 5.97 4.68
C GLU A 7 -23.57 5.84 3.80
N LYS A 8 -22.96 6.97 3.43
CA LYS A 8 -21.79 7.00 2.56
C LYS A 8 -20.61 6.40 3.33
N THR A 9 -20.32 5.12 3.11
CA THR A 9 -19.07 4.51 3.57
C THR A 9 -17.90 5.22 2.87
N GLU A 10 -17.19 6.08 3.59
CA GLU A 10 -16.03 6.79 3.06
C GLU A 10 -14.85 5.80 2.97
N ILE A 11 -14.54 5.36 1.75
CA ILE A 11 -13.40 4.47 1.50
C ILE A 11 -12.12 5.31 1.46
N CYS A 12 -11.35 5.29 2.54
CA CYS A 12 -10.04 5.92 2.58
C CYS A 12 -9.00 4.98 1.93
N THR A 13 -8.49 5.36 0.75
CA THR A 13 -7.43 4.60 0.06
C THR A 13 -6.08 5.30 0.27
N MET A 14 -5.12 4.58 0.86
CA MET A 14 -3.76 5.07 1.06
C MET A 14 -2.77 4.18 0.33
N ARG A 15 -1.85 4.78 -0.42
CA ARG A 15 -0.73 4.06 -1.07
C ARG A 15 0.57 4.48 -0.39
N ILE A 16 1.22 3.54 0.27
CA ILE A 16 2.49 3.76 0.96
C ILE A 16 3.55 2.88 0.29
N VAL A 17 4.68 3.48 -0.06
CA VAL A 17 5.81 2.78 -0.70
C VAL A 17 6.96 2.78 0.27
N PHE A 18 7.42 1.59 0.66
CA PHE A 18 8.56 1.41 1.54
C PHE A 18 9.75 0.90 0.71
N PRO A 19 10.92 1.57 0.76
CA PRO A 19 12.14 0.97 0.24
C PRO A 19 12.49 -0.24 1.09
N VAL A 20 12.67 -1.39 0.45
CA VAL A 20 13.08 -2.65 1.09
C VAL A 20 14.32 -3.15 0.37
N GLU A 21 15.30 -3.62 1.14
CA GLU A 21 16.57 -4.10 0.58
C GLU A 21 16.56 -5.61 0.31
N SER A 22 15.59 -6.33 0.87
CA SER A 22 15.47 -7.79 0.75
C SER A 22 14.03 -8.24 0.92
N ASP A 23 13.70 -9.41 0.36
CA ASP A 23 12.37 -10.01 0.47
C ASP A 23 11.95 -10.25 1.93
N ASP A 24 12.86 -10.67 2.80
CA ASP A 24 12.60 -10.83 4.24
C ASP A 24 12.08 -9.54 4.89
N GLN A 25 12.66 -8.39 4.55
CA GLN A 25 12.19 -7.10 5.05
C GLN A 25 10.77 -6.80 4.55
N ALA A 26 10.48 -7.11 3.29
CA ALA A 26 9.15 -6.91 2.73
C ALA A 26 8.09 -7.80 3.40
N ILE A 27 8.44 -9.05 3.69
CA ILE A 27 7.55 -9.99 4.40
C ILE A 27 7.29 -9.50 5.83
N ALA A 28 8.33 -9.03 6.53
CA ALA A 28 8.19 -8.48 7.87
C ALA A 28 7.28 -7.24 7.90
N VAL A 29 7.45 -6.33 6.94
CA VAL A 29 6.60 -5.13 6.79
C VAL A 29 5.16 -5.51 6.48
N LYS A 30 4.94 -6.44 5.53
CA LYS A 30 3.60 -6.96 5.22
C LYS A 30 2.90 -7.50 6.45
N LYS A 31 3.60 -8.33 7.22
CA LYS A 31 3.06 -8.95 8.44
C LYS A 31 2.71 -7.87 9.47
N LYS A 32 3.60 -6.91 9.71
CA LYS A 32 3.42 -5.85 10.70
C LYS A 32 2.23 -4.93 10.34
N ILE A 33 2.08 -4.56 9.08
CA ILE A 33 0.96 -3.75 8.60
C ILE A 33 -0.36 -4.54 8.73
N GLY A 34 -0.36 -5.83 8.38
CA GLY A 34 -1.52 -6.69 8.54
C GLY A 34 -1.95 -6.84 10.00
N ASP A 35 -1.00 -6.97 10.93
CA ASP A 35 -1.25 -7.07 12.37
C ASP A 35 -1.87 -5.78 12.94
N ILE A 36 -1.34 -4.61 12.53
CA ILE A 36 -1.85 -3.30 12.96
C ILE A 36 -3.27 -3.05 12.43
N LEU A 37 -3.53 -3.44 11.18
CA LEU A 37 -4.83 -3.23 10.52
C LEU A 37 -5.83 -4.35 10.79
N ALA A 38 -5.43 -5.43 11.50
CA ALA A 38 -6.30 -6.55 11.85
C ALA A 38 -7.49 -6.12 12.72
N ASP A 39 -7.34 -5.03 13.47
CA ASP A 39 -8.39 -4.44 14.32
C ASP A 39 -9.47 -3.70 13.52
N ILE A 40 -9.22 -3.42 12.23
CA ILE A 40 -10.12 -2.65 11.37
C ILE A 40 -10.76 -3.59 10.32
N PRO A 41 -12.01 -4.06 10.55
CA PRO A 41 -12.63 -5.15 9.78
C PRO A 41 -12.91 -4.82 8.31
N ASP A 42 -13.01 -3.55 7.95
CA ASP A 42 -13.30 -3.08 6.58
C ASP A 42 -12.04 -2.73 5.76
N THR A 43 -10.85 -3.08 6.26
CA THR A 43 -9.60 -2.72 5.57
C THR A 43 -9.16 -3.79 4.59
N SER A 44 -9.05 -3.43 3.31
CA SER A 44 -8.40 -4.26 2.29
C SER A 44 -6.99 -3.78 2.02
N ILE A 45 -6.01 -4.68 2.15
CA ILE A 45 -4.60 -4.34 1.97
C ILE A 45 -4.08 -5.05 0.71
N GLN A 46 -3.65 -4.27 -0.28
CA GLN A 46 -2.91 -4.79 -1.42
C GLN A 46 -1.41 -4.56 -1.25
N PHE A 47 -0.66 -5.66 -1.30
CA PHE A 47 0.80 -5.63 -1.27
C PHE A 47 1.37 -5.96 -2.64
N THR A 48 2.20 -5.07 -3.16
CA THR A 48 2.90 -5.28 -4.42
C THR A 48 4.39 -5.02 -4.20
N LEU A 49 5.21 -6.03 -4.48
CA LEU A 49 6.65 -5.84 -4.62
C LEU A 49 6.90 -5.15 -5.96
N GLN A 50 7.33 -3.90 -5.91
CA GLN A 50 7.78 -3.19 -7.10
C GLN A 50 9.30 -3.25 -7.10
N SER A 51 9.90 -4.02 -8.01
CA SER A 51 11.31 -3.87 -8.31
C SER A 51 11.50 -2.43 -8.75
N ALA A 52 12.25 -1.64 -7.96
CA ALA A 52 12.68 -0.32 -8.38
C ALA A 52 13.56 -0.52 -9.61
N ARG A 53 12.95 -0.53 -10.80
CA ARG A 53 13.67 -0.48 -12.05
C ARG A 53 14.49 0.79 -11.95
N ALA A 54 15.80 0.62 -11.81
CA ALA A 54 16.72 1.69 -11.51
C ALA A 54 16.37 2.90 -12.38
N ALA A 55 15.95 4.00 -11.75
CA ALA A 55 16.02 5.31 -12.37
C ALA A 55 17.51 5.68 -12.44
N MET A 56 18.26 4.89 -13.21
CA MET A 56 19.69 5.04 -13.45
C MET A 56 19.97 4.61 -14.89
N THR A 57 19.40 5.33 -15.85
CA THR A 57 20.06 5.50 -17.15
C THR A 57 19.90 6.96 -17.59
N MET A 58 20.59 7.87 -16.90
CA MET A 58 21.22 8.99 -17.58
C MET A 58 22.56 9.30 -16.92
N PRO A 59 23.68 8.99 -17.60
CA PRO A 59 24.84 9.84 -17.59
C PRO A 59 24.88 10.68 -18.88
N ALA A 60 25.10 11.97 -18.70
CA ALA A 60 25.25 12.98 -19.73
C ALA A 60 26.46 12.74 -20.65
N GLY A 61 26.37 13.24 -21.90
CA GLY A 61 27.52 13.66 -22.69
C GLY A 61 27.87 12.81 -23.92
N ARG A 62 27.45 13.26 -25.10
CA ARG A 62 28.36 13.64 -26.21
C ARG A 62 27.68 14.63 -27.13
#